data_AF-A0ABD3R7N2-F1
#
_entry.id   AF-A0ABD3R7N2-F1
#
_cell.length_a   1.000
_cell.length_b   1.000
_cell.length_c   1.000
_cell.angle_alpha   90.00
_cell.angle_beta   90.00
_cell.angle_gamma   90.00
#
_symmetry.space_group_name_H-M   'P 1'
#
loop_
_entity.id
_entity.type
_entity.pdbx_description
1 polymer ?
#
loop_
_entity_poly.entity_id
_entity_poly.type
_entity_poly.pdbx_seq_one_letter_code
_entity_poly.pdbx_strand_id
1 'polypeptide(L)'
;MGSLQERITSTKEGSITSIQAVYVPADDLTDPAPATTFAHLDATTVLSRGLAAKGIYPAVDPLDSTSTMLQPRIVGEEHYETAQRVKQTLQRYKELQDIIAILGLDELSEEDRLTVARARKIERFLSQPFFVAEVFTGSPGKYVGLAETIRGFRLILSGELDGLPEQAFYLQFEEMTLNLCVLTPNRIVWDSEVKEIILSTNSGQIGVLPNHAPVATAVYGSSPYSPRALLK
;
A
#
# COMPACT_ATOMS: atom_id res chain seq x y z
N MET A 1 18.01 22.39 -23.89
CA MET A 1 17.53 21.29 -23.03
C MET A 1 18.56 20.17 -22.92
N GLY A 2 19.03 19.56 -24.01
CA GLY A 2 19.98 18.43 -23.97
C GLY A 2 21.23 18.63 -23.09
N SER A 3 21.94 19.77 -23.21
CA SER A 3 23.15 20.05 -22.43
C SER A 3 22.94 20.13 -20.91
N LEU A 4 21.72 20.42 -20.44
CA LEU A 4 21.39 20.39 -19.02
C LEU A 4 21.09 18.96 -18.57
N GLN A 5 20.32 18.21 -19.36
CA GLN A 5 19.92 16.84 -19.04
C GLN A 5 21.13 15.90 -19.00
N GLU A 6 22.09 16.06 -19.91
CA GLU A 6 23.32 15.24 -19.94
C GLU A 6 24.23 15.42 -18.71
N ARG A 7 24.10 16.55 -18.00
CA ARG A 7 24.82 16.79 -16.73
C ARG A 7 24.18 16.10 -15.54
N ILE A 8 22.90 15.72 -15.66
CA ILE A 8 22.15 15.00 -14.65
C ILE A 8 22.35 13.51 -14.93
N THR A 9 23.41 12.94 -14.38
CA THR A 9 23.74 11.53 -14.60
C THR A 9 24.45 10.92 -13.40
N SER A 10 24.59 9.60 -13.42
CA SER A 10 25.38 8.86 -12.44
C SER A 10 26.84 8.76 -12.89
N THR A 11 27.76 9.05 -11.97
CA THR A 11 29.20 8.96 -12.16
C THR A 11 29.80 7.94 -11.19
N LYS A 12 31.11 7.70 -11.28
CA LYS A 12 31.81 6.81 -10.33
C LYS A 12 31.88 7.38 -8.91
N GLU A 13 31.74 8.70 -8.75
CA GLU A 13 31.88 9.40 -7.47
C GLU A 13 30.53 9.63 -6.78
N GLY A 14 29.42 9.49 -7.51
CA GLY A 14 28.08 9.69 -6.98
C GLY A 14 27.02 9.74 -8.08
N SER A 15 25.76 9.85 -7.66
CA SER A 15 24.61 9.93 -8.56
C SER A 15 23.77 11.17 -8.30
N ILE A 16 23.23 11.74 -9.38
CA ILE A 16 22.21 12.80 -9.32
C ILE A 16 20.94 12.24 -9.95
N THR A 17 19.89 12.09 -9.13
CA THR A 17 18.55 11.75 -9.60
C THR A 17 17.71 13.02 -9.63
N SER A 18 17.25 13.42 -10.82
CA SER A 18 16.40 14.61 -10.99
C SER A 18 14.93 14.23 -11.13
N ILE A 19 14.08 14.84 -10.32
CA ILE A 19 12.62 14.75 -10.44
C ILE A 19 12.13 16.07 -11.05
N GLN A 20 11.58 15.99 -12.25
CA GLN A 20 11.23 17.17 -13.04
C GLN A 20 9.70 17.27 -13.19
N ALA A 21 9.13 18.37 -12.70
CA ALA A 21 7.72 18.67 -12.91
C ALA A 21 7.53 19.24 -14.32
N VAL A 22 6.84 18.50 -15.18
CA VAL A 22 6.52 18.92 -16.55
C VAL A 22 5.04 19.28 -16.59
N TYR A 23 4.74 20.55 -16.87
CA TYR A 23 3.37 21.00 -17.10
C TYR A 23 2.96 20.64 -18.54
N VAL A 24 1.85 19.91 -18.68
CA VAL A 24 1.28 19.51 -19.97
C VAL A 24 0.13 20.48 -20.29
N PRO A 25 0.25 21.33 -21.33
CA PRO A 25 -0.83 22.22 -21.71
C PRO A 25 -2.06 21.43 -22.18
N ALA A 26 -3.24 21.80 -21.69
CA ALA A 26 -4.52 21.21 -22.10
C ALA A 26 -4.60 19.67 -21.99
N ASP A 27 -3.80 19.05 -21.12
CA ASP A 27 -3.70 17.60 -20.96
C ASP A 27 -3.27 16.86 -22.27
N ASP A 28 -2.63 17.55 -23.23
CA ASP A 28 -2.14 16.98 -24.49
C ASP A 28 -0.65 16.58 -24.44
N LEU A 29 -0.40 15.27 -24.29
CA LEU A 29 0.95 14.70 -24.26
C LEU A 29 1.66 14.72 -25.63
N THR A 30 0.94 15.01 -26.71
CA THR A 30 1.50 15.07 -28.07
C THR A 30 2.06 16.43 -28.43
N ASP A 31 1.90 17.42 -27.56
CA ASP A 31 2.52 18.74 -27.72
C ASP A 31 4.06 18.61 -27.82
N PRO A 32 4.72 19.36 -28.72
CA PRO A 32 6.16 19.26 -28.94
C PRO A 32 7.02 19.60 -27.72
N ALA A 33 6.55 20.42 -26.78
CA ALA A 33 7.32 20.80 -25.59
C ALA A 33 7.44 19.63 -24.57
N PRO A 34 6.35 18.94 -24.18
CA PRO A 34 6.44 17.68 -23.44
C PRO A 34 7.20 16.59 -24.20
N ALA A 35 6.93 16.41 -25.49
CA ALA A 35 7.52 15.32 -26.29
C ALA A 35 9.06 15.38 -26.34
N THR A 36 9.63 16.58 -26.49
CA THR A 36 11.10 16.76 -26.47
C THR A 36 11.70 16.54 -25.09
N THR A 37 10.95 16.81 -24.02
CA THR A 37 11.39 16.57 -22.65
C THR A 37 11.38 15.07 -22.33
N PHE A 38 10.33 14.35 -22.74
CA PHE A 38 10.18 12.91 -22.51
C PHE A 38 11.29 12.07 -23.14
N ALA A 39 11.85 12.51 -24.27
CA ALA A 39 12.97 11.82 -24.92
C ALA A 39 14.23 11.70 -24.06
N HIS A 40 14.36 12.54 -23.02
CA HIS A 40 15.49 12.54 -22.10
C HIS A 40 15.18 11.93 -20.72
N LEU A 41 13.95 11.47 -20.47
CA LEU A 41 13.55 10.93 -19.18
C LEU A 41 13.62 9.40 -19.16
N ASP A 42 14.27 8.85 -18.14
CA ASP A 42 14.31 7.41 -17.90
C ASP A 42 13.00 6.84 -17.35
N ALA A 43 12.19 7.69 -16.72
CA ALA A 43 10.87 7.32 -16.23
C ALA A 43 9.92 8.51 -16.32
N THR A 44 8.67 8.21 -16.64
CA THR A 44 7.57 9.18 -16.66
C THR A 44 6.52 8.75 -15.65
N THR A 45 6.18 9.66 -14.74
CA THR A 45 5.07 9.48 -13.79
C THR A 45 3.97 10.46 -14.17
N VAL A 46 2.91 9.95 -14.78
CA VAL A 46 1.77 10.75 -15.26
C VAL A 46 0.76 10.87 -14.12
N LEU A 47 0.33 12.10 -13.83
CA LEU A 47 -0.70 12.37 -12.83
C LEU A 47 -2.04 12.63 -13.52
N SER A 48 -3.05 11.80 -13.22
CA SER A 48 -4.37 11.85 -13.86
C SER A 48 -5.40 12.56 -12.98
N ARG A 49 -6.13 13.51 -13.57
CA ARG A 49 -7.27 14.16 -12.92
C ARG A 49 -8.40 13.17 -12.60
N GLY A 50 -8.58 12.16 -13.45
CA GLY A 50 -9.62 11.14 -13.26
C GLY A 50 -9.40 10.31 -12.00
N LEU A 51 -8.15 9.95 -11.71
CA LEU A 51 -7.79 9.23 -10.47
C LEU A 51 -7.94 10.12 -9.23
N ALA A 52 -7.54 11.39 -9.32
CA ALA A 52 -7.72 12.35 -8.24
C ALA A 52 -9.21 12.55 -7.90
N ALA A 53 -10.09 12.62 -8.92
CA ALA A 53 -11.54 12.73 -8.71
C ALA A 53 -12.16 11.50 -8.01
N LYS A 54 -11.53 10.33 -8.12
CA LYS A 54 -11.90 9.11 -7.38
C LYS A 54 -11.35 9.06 -5.95
N GLY A 55 -10.60 10.08 -5.53
CA GLY A 55 -9.94 10.14 -4.22
C GLY A 55 -8.64 9.33 -4.12
N ILE A 56 -8.09 8.86 -5.25
CA ILE A 56 -6.90 8.01 -5.25
C ILE A 56 -5.65 8.91 -5.23
N TYR A 57 -4.91 8.86 -4.13
CA TYR A 57 -3.69 9.63 -3.92
C TYR A 57 -2.51 8.71 -3.57
N PRO A 58 -1.36 8.83 -4.27
CA PRO A 58 -1.12 9.75 -5.38
C PRO A 58 -1.90 9.37 -6.64
N ALA A 59 -2.28 10.39 -7.43
CA ALA A 59 -3.08 10.21 -8.64
C ALA A 59 -2.23 9.74 -9.84
N VAL A 60 -1.33 8.78 -9.63
CA VAL A 60 -0.44 8.25 -10.67
C VAL A 60 -1.22 7.32 -11.59
N ASP A 61 -1.21 7.59 -12.88
CA ASP A 61 -1.76 6.68 -13.87
C ASP A 61 -0.79 5.52 -14.14
N PRO A 62 -1.14 4.27 -13.75
CA PRO A 62 -0.23 3.14 -13.88
C PRO A 62 -0.06 2.63 -15.33
N LEU A 63 -0.98 2.98 -16.23
CA LEU A 63 -0.93 2.57 -17.64
C LEU A 63 -0.11 3.57 -18.46
N ASP A 64 -0.31 4.86 -18.23
CA ASP A 64 0.40 5.93 -18.95
C ASP A 64 1.80 6.20 -18.36
N SER A 65 2.07 5.77 -17.13
CA SER A 65 3.41 5.86 -16.53
C SER A 65 4.35 4.75 -16.99
N THR A 66 5.59 5.12 -17.32
CA THR A 66 6.59 4.22 -17.89
C THR A 66 7.95 4.37 -17.23
N SER A 67 8.79 3.34 -17.31
CA SER A 67 10.17 3.39 -16.85
C SER A 67 11.04 2.45 -17.69
N THR A 68 12.21 2.92 -18.10
CA THR A 68 13.23 2.12 -18.79
C THR A 68 13.83 1.06 -17.86
N MET A 69 13.75 1.25 -16.54
CA MET A 69 14.24 0.32 -15.53
C MET A 69 13.34 -0.92 -15.37
N LEU A 70 12.09 -0.89 -15.85
CA LEU A 70 11.16 -2.02 -15.74
C LEU A 70 11.51 -3.14 -16.73
N GLN A 71 12.61 -3.83 -16.46
CA GLN A 71 13.13 -4.94 -17.24
C GLN A 71 13.57 -6.06 -16.29
N PRO A 72 13.34 -7.35 -16.60
CA PRO A 72 13.67 -8.46 -15.70
C PRO A 72 15.14 -8.46 -15.26
N ARG A 73 16.05 -8.09 -16.17
CA ARG A 73 17.49 -8.01 -15.90
C ARG A 73 17.90 -6.93 -14.89
N ILE A 74 17.04 -5.94 -14.63
CA ILE A 74 17.31 -4.81 -13.73
C ILE A 74 16.58 -5.01 -12.40
N VAL A 75 15.27 -5.27 -12.46
CA VAL A 75 14.42 -5.34 -11.25
C VAL A 75 14.19 -6.75 -10.72
N GLY A 76 14.63 -7.79 -11.46
CA GLY A 76 14.33 -9.18 -11.18
C GLY A 76 13.01 -9.65 -11.81
N GLU A 77 12.90 -10.96 -12.01
CA GLU A 77 11.73 -11.58 -12.67
C GLU A 77 10.45 -11.34 -11.87
N GLU A 78 10.50 -11.58 -10.56
CA GLU A 78 9.32 -11.48 -9.69
C GLU A 78 8.68 -10.09 -9.71
N HIS A 79 9.50 -9.04 -9.63
CA HIS A 79 9.01 -7.66 -9.70
C HIS A 79 8.45 -7.36 -11.09
N TYR A 80 9.18 -7.73 -12.14
CA TYR A 80 8.75 -7.49 -13.52
C TYR A 80 7.41 -8.18 -13.83
N GLU A 81 7.28 -9.47 -13.54
CA GLU A 81 6.05 -10.23 -13.77
C GLU A 81 4.87 -9.67 -12.97
N THR A 82 5.10 -9.31 -11.70
CA THR A 82 4.05 -8.71 -10.85
C THR A 82 3.56 -7.39 -11.46
N ALA A 83 4.48 -6.52 -11.87
CA ALA A 83 4.13 -5.24 -12.49
C ALA A 83 3.40 -5.42 -13.84
N GLN A 84 3.85 -6.37 -14.68
CA GLN A 84 3.18 -6.68 -15.95
C GLN A 84 1.76 -7.20 -15.75
N ARG A 85 1.55 -8.10 -14.77
CA ARG A 85 0.22 -8.63 -14.45
C ARG A 85 -0.70 -7.53 -13.92
N VAL A 86 -0.21 -6.63 -13.06
CA VAL A 86 -0.97 -5.45 -12.61
C VAL A 86 -1.42 -4.62 -13.80
N LYS A 87 -0.51 -4.29 -14.73
CA LYS A 87 -0.83 -3.53 -15.94
C LYS A 87 -1.86 -4.24 -16.82
N GLN A 88 -1.72 -5.54 -17.05
CA GLN A 88 -2.67 -6.34 -17.81
C GLN A 88 -4.07 -6.35 -17.18
N THR A 89 -4.16 -6.54 -15.86
CA THR A 89 -5.44 -6.52 -15.13
C THR A 89 -6.12 -5.15 -15.23
N LEU A 90 -5.36 -4.06 -15.09
CA LEU A 90 -5.90 -2.70 -15.21
C LEU A 90 -6.30 -2.35 -16.65
N GLN A 91 -5.54 -2.82 -17.64
CA GLN A 91 -5.87 -2.65 -19.06
C GLN A 91 -7.18 -3.36 -19.40
N ARG A 92 -7.32 -4.63 -18.98
CA ARG A 92 -8.56 -5.39 -19.15
C ARG A 92 -9.73 -4.72 -18.45
N TYR A 93 -9.52 -4.18 -17.25
CA TYR A 93 -10.55 -3.41 -16.55
C TYR A 93 -11.00 -2.17 -17.33
N LYS A 94 -10.09 -1.43 -17.95
CA LYS A 94 -10.42 -0.27 -18.79
C LYS A 94 -11.27 -0.66 -19.99
N GLU A 95 -10.97 -1.77 -20.66
CA GLU A 95 -11.79 -2.31 -21.76
C GLU A 95 -13.19 -2.71 -21.29
N LEU A 96 -13.29 -3.30 -20.10
CA LEU A 96 -14.56 -3.72 -19.51
C LEU A 96 -15.38 -2.53 -18.99
N GLN A 97 -14.76 -1.40 -18.62
CA GLN A 97 -15.48 -0.22 -18.14
C GLN A 97 -16.45 0.34 -19.18
N ASP A 98 -16.05 0.39 -20.46
CA ASP A 98 -16.91 0.86 -21.55
C ASP A 98 -18.14 -0.06 -21.74
N ILE A 99 -17.93 -1.37 -21.63
CA ILE A 99 -18.99 -2.37 -21.68
C ILE A 99 -19.93 -2.22 -20.48
N ILE A 100 -19.37 -2.11 -19.26
CA ILE A 100 -20.14 -1.93 -18.01
C ILE A 100 -20.98 -0.66 -18.06
N ALA A 101 -20.47 0.43 -18.67
CA ALA A 101 -21.20 1.68 -18.79
C ALA A 101 -22.44 1.57 -19.71
N ILE A 102 -22.43 0.65 -20.68
CA ILE A 102 -23.52 0.46 -21.65
C ILE A 102 -24.49 -0.63 -21.19
N LEU A 103 -23.97 -1.80 -20.80
CA LEU A 103 -24.76 -3.01 -20.52
C LEU A 103 -25.02 -3.24 -19.02
N GLY A 104 -24.19 -2.67 -18.15
CA GLY A 104 -24.21 -2.96 -16.72
C GLY A 104 -23.25 -4.10 -16.32
N LEU A 105 -23.01 -4.23 -15.02
CA LEU A 105 -22.02 -5.17 -14.47
C LEU A 105 -22.51 -6.63 -14.47
N ASP A 106 -23.81 -6.85 -14.50
CA ASP A 106 -24.43 -8.18 -14.43
C ASP A 106 -24.35 -8.96 -15.76
N GLU A 107 -24.10 -8.26 -16.87
CA GLU A 107 -23.94 -8.84 -18.22
C GLU A 107 -22.53 -9.40 -18.47
N LEU A 108 -21.60 -9.20 -17.54
CA LEU A 108 -20.25 -9.72 -17.63
C LEU A 108 -20.18 -11.20 -17.25
N SER A 109 -19.27 -11.92 -17.89
CA SER A 109 -18.91 -13.28 -17.48
C SER A 109 -18.39 -13.30 -16.04
N GLU A 110 -18.51 -14.44 -15.34
CA GLU A 110 -17.99 -14.56 -13.96
C GLU A 110 -16.49 -14.23 -13.87
N GLU A 111 -15.72 -14.60 -14.91
CA GLU A 111 -14.29 -14.31 -15.01
C GLU A 111 -14.01 -12.80 -15.19
N ASP A 112 -14.78 -12.11 -16.03
CA ASP A 112 -14.65 -10.67 -16.21
C ASP A 112 -15.08 -9.92 -14.94
N ARG A 113 -16.13 -10.38 -14.24
CA ARG A 113 -16.54 -9.82 -12.94
C ARG A 113 -15.44 -9.96 -11.89
N LEU A 114 -14.78 -11.12 -11.83
CA LEU A 114 -13.63 -11.34 -10.95
C LEU A 114 -12.47 -10.40 -11.30
N THR A 115 -12.18 -10.24 -12.59
CA THR A 115 -11.14 -9.33 -13.08
C THR A 115 -11.43 -7.88 -12.70
N VAL A 116 -12.68 -7.42 -12.87
CA VAL A 116 -13.13 -6.09 -12.44
C VAL A 116 -12.97 -5.91 -10.93
N ALA A 117 -13.38 -6.90 -10.13
CA ALA A 117 -13.27 -6.83 -8.68
C ALA A 117 -11.81 -6.71 -8.22
N ARG A 118 -10.90 -7.50 -8.79
CA ARG A 118 -9.46 -7.42 -8.49
C ARG A 118 -8.84 -6.13 -8.99
N ALA A 119 -9.22 -5.66 -10.19
CA ALA A 119 -8.71 -4.40 -10.73
C ALA A 119 -9.10 -3.19 -9.86
N ARG A 120 -10.33 -3.14 -9.35
CA ARG A 120 -10.75 -2.09 -8.41
C ARG A 120 -9.95 -2.11 -7.11
N LYS A 121 -9.67 -3.31 -6.56
CA LYS A 121 -8.80 -3.47 -5.39
C LYS A 121 -7.38 -2.98 -5.68
N ILE A 122 -6.82 -3.31 -6.84
CA ILE A 122 -5.50 -2.82 -7.29
C ILE A 122 -5.50 -1.28 -7.39
N GLU A 123 -6.52 -0.69 -8.02
CA GLU A 123 -6.65 0.77 -8.18
C GLU A 123 -6.65 1.48 -6.81
N ARG A 124 -7.36 0.90 -5.84
CA ARG A 124 -7.38 1.41 -4.45
C ARG A 124 -6.06 1.15 -3.73
N PHE A 125 -5.45 -0.01 -3.89
CA PHE A 125 -4.20 -0.39 -3.23
C PHE A 125 -2.98 0.43 -3.70
N LEU A 126 -3.08 1.07 -4.87
CA LEU A 126 -2.09 2.06 -5.33
C LEU A 126 -2.14 3.38 -4.53
N SER A 127 -3.19 3.61 -3.72
CA SER A 127 -3.25 4.76 -2.82
C SER A 127 -2.36 4.58 -1.59
N GLN A 128 -1.75 5.66 -1.14
CA GLN A 128 -0.85 5.65 0.02
C GLN A 128 -0.93 6.97 0.78
N PRO A 129 -1.09 6.96 2.12
CA PRO A 129 -1.06 8.17 2.93
C PRO A 129 0.37 8.73 3.00
N PHE A 130 0.49 10.05 2.81
CA PHE A 130 1.77 10.75 2.78
C PHE A 130 2.08 11.44 4.10
N PHE A 131 3.33 11.34 4.56
CA PHE A 131 3.81 12.05 5.75
C PHE A 131 3.59 13.56 5.67
N VAL A 132 3.79 14.14 4.48
CA VAL A 132 3.59 15.57 4.24
C VAL A 132 2.12 15.99 4.21
N ALA A 133 1.22 15.03 3.96
CA ALA A 133 -0.22 15.29 3.88
C ALA A 133 -0.93 15.09 5.22
N GLU A 134 -0.26 14.53 6.22
CA GLU A 134 -0.81 14.18 7.54
C GLU A 134 -1.51 15.36 8.22
N VAL A 135 -0.97 16.57 8.09
CA VAL A 135 -1.56 17.81 8.64
C VAL A 135 -2.92 18.14 8.01
N PHE A 136 -3.16 17.71 6.77
CA PHE A 136 -4.40 17.98 6.02
C PHE A 136 -5.37 16.81 6.05
N THR A 137 -4.86 15.57 6.06
CA THR A 137 -5.67 14.35 6.01
C THR A 137 -6.02 13.81 7.39
N GLY A 138 -5.23 14.13 8.43
CA GLY A 138 -5.36 13.56 9.77
C GLY A 138 -4.90 12.11 9.88
N SER A 139 -4.50 11.47 8.77
CA SER A 139 -3.99 10.10 8.73
C SER A 139 -2.46 10.09 8.69
N PRO A 140 -1.79 9.28 9.53
CA PRO A 140 -0.33 9.23 9.56
C PRO A 140 0.23 8.72 8.24
N GLY A 141 1.30 9.35 7.77
CA GLY A 141 2.01 8.88 6.59
C GLY A 141 2.59 7.50 6.80
N LYS A 142 2.71 6.71 5.72
CA LYS A 142 3.34 5.40 5.78
C LYS A 142 4.41 5.23 4.73
N TYR A 143 5.50 4.59 5.11
CA TYR A 143 6.52 4.08 4.19
C TYR A 143 6.30 2.58 3.97
N VAL A 144 6.36 2.13 2.72
CA VAL A 144 6.16 0.72 2.34
C VAL A 144 7.43 0.22 1.64
N GLY A 145 7.98 -0.89 2.12
CA GLY A 145 9.19 -1.48 1.53
C GLY A 145 8.90 -2.17 0.20
N LEU A 146 9.88 -2.21 -0.70
CA LEU A 146 9.73 -2.82 -2.04
C LEU A 146 9.23 -4.28 -1.99
N ALA A 147 9.81 -5.10 -1.11
CA ALA A 147 9.42 -6.49 -0.96
C ALA A 147 7.96 -6.64 -0.49
N GLU A 148 7.51 -5.74 0.38
CA GLU A 148 6.13 -5.74 0.88
C GLU A 148 5.15 -5.30 -0.22
N THR A 149 5.53 -4.32 -1.04
CA THR A 149 4.76 -3.88 -2.21
C THR A 149 4.55 -5.04 -3.19
N ILE A 150 5.63 -5.72 -3.58
CA ILE A 150 5.56 -6.85 -4.52
C ILE A 150 4.67 -7.97 -3.94
N ARG A 151 4.89 -8.34 -2.67
CA ARG A 151 4.07 -9.34 -1.98
C ARG A 151 2.60 -8.95 -1.95
N GLY A 152 2.28 -7.70 -1.60
CA GLY A 152 0.91 -7.18 -1.54
C GLY A 152 0.19 -7.32 -2.88
N PHE A 153 0.81 -6.87 -3.98
CA PHE A 153 0.23 -7.03 -5.31
C PHE A 153 0.08 -8.49 -5.73
N ARG A 154 1.04 -9.37 -5.38
CA ARG A 154 0.92 -10.82 -5.65
C ARG A 154 -0.26 -11.46 -4.92
N LEU A 155 -0.53 -11.08 -3.68
CA LEU A 155 -1.68 -11.59 -2.91
C LEU A 155 -3.02 -11.15 -3.53
N ILE A 156 -3.08 -9.92 -4.07
CA ILE A 156 -4.27 -9.46 -4.79
C ILE A 156 -4.43 -10.20 -6.13
N LEU A 157 -3.34 -10.36 -6.89
CA LEU A 157 -3.36 -11.01 -8.20
C LEU A 157 -3.61 -12.53 -8.14
N SER A 158 -3.24 -13.18 -7.04
CA SER A 158 -3.48 -14.61 -6.81
C SER A 158 -4.91 -14.92 -6.34
N GLY A 159 -5.63 -13.92 -5.83
CA GLY A 159 -6.99 -14.06 -5.31
C GLY A 159 -7.09 -14.41 -3.83
N GLU A 160 -5.96 -14.51 -3.12
CA GLU A 160 -5.95 -14.78 -1.67
C GLU A 160 -6.73 -13.73 -0.87
N LEU A 161 -6.88 -12.51 -1.41
CA LEU A 161 -7.59 -11.40 -0.80
C LEU A 161 -8.96 -11.11 -1.46
N ASP A 162 -9.51 -12.07 -2.21
CA ASP A 162 -10.79 -11.88 -2.91
C ASP A 162 -11.97 -11.69 -1.94
N GLY A 163 -11.92 -12.31 -0.76
CA GLY A 163 -12.95 -12.18 0.28
C GLY A 163 -12.99 -10.81 0.98
N LEU A 164 -11.97 -9.97 0.82
CA LEU A 164 -11.93 -8.64 1.44
C LEU A 164 -12.68 -7.61 0.60
N PRO A 165 -13.39 -6.64 1.23
CA PRO A 165 -14.06 -5.56 0.52
C PRO A 165 -13.03 -4.59 -0.11
N GLU A 166 -13.41 -3.91 -1.20
CA GLU A 166 -12.54 -2.93 -1.89
C GLU A 166 -12.04 -1.81 -0.95
N GLN A 167 -12.87 -1.42 0.02
CA GLN A 167 -12.53 -0.38 1.00
C GLN A 167 -11.32 -0.75 1.86
N ALA A 168 -11.07 -2.06 2.06
CA ALA A 168 -9.91 -2.54 2.83
C ALA A 168 -8.57 -2.19 2.16
N PHE A 169 -8.59 -1.80 0.88
CA PHE A 169 -7.41 -1.46 0.10
C PHE A 169 -7.24 0.06 -0.07
N TYR A 170 -8.16 0.89 0.43
CA TYR A 170 -8.16 2.33 0.21
C TYR A 170 -7.59 3.09 1.41
N LEU A 171 -6.41 3.71 1.25
CA LEU A 171 -5.71 4.49 2.29
C LEU A 171 -5.62 3.76 3.64
N GLN A 172 -5.74 2.43 3.66
CA GLN A 172 -5.80 1.65 4.87
C GLN A 172 -4.43 1.09 5.19
N PHE A 173 -3.86 1.67 6.23
CA PHE A 173 -2.95 0.96 7.12
C PHE A 173 -3.26 1.42 8.54
N GLU A 174 -4.52 1.23 8.97
CA GLU A 174 -4.83 1.34 10.38
C GLU A 174 -3.96 0.35 11.15
N GLU A 175 -3.25 0.83 12.17
CA GLU A 175 -2.77 -0.04 13.23
C GLU A 175 -3.98 -0.84 13.71
N MET A 176 -3.94 -2.17 13.70
CA MET A 176 -4.99 -2.97 14.35
C MET A 176 -5.08 -2.51 15.81
N THR A 177 -6.14 -1.76 16.15
CA THR A 177 -6.43 -1.37 17.52
C THR A 177 -7.08 -2.57 18.21
N LEU A 178 -6.47 -3.04 19.29
CA LEU A 178 -7.08 -4.03 20.16
C LEU A 178 -7.93 -3.27 21.18
N ASN A 179 -9.25 -3.44 21.13
CA ASN A 179 -10.14 -2.98 22.19
C ASN A 179 -10.03 -3.96 23.36
N LEU A 180 -9.48 -3.51 24.49
CA LEU A 180 -9.37 -4.31 25.70
C LEU A 180 -10.49 -3.93 26.67
N CYS A 181 -11.35 -4.91 26.95
CA CYS A 181 -12.47 -4.77 27.89
C CYS A 181 -12.22 -5.60 29.16
N VAL A 182 -12.20 -4.95 30.32
CA VAL A 182 -12.07 -5.62 31.64
C VAL A 182 -13.47 -5.82 32.22
N LEU A 183 -13.89 -7.09 32.32
CA LEU A 183 -15.19 -7.49 32.84
C LEU A 183 -15.11 -7.91 34.31
N THR A 184 -16.09 -7.46 35.10
CA THR A 184 -16.45 -8.06 36.39
C THR A 184 -17.82 -8.72 36.26
N PRO A 185 -18.24 -9.64 37.15
CA PRO A 185 -19.50 -10.38 37.02
C PRO A 185 -20.74 -9.51 36.81
N ASN A 186 -20.69 -8.24 37.25
CA ASN A 186 -21.83 -7.32 37.23
C ASN A 186 -21.63 -6.08 36.35
N ARG A 187 -20.45 -5.83 35.75
CA ARG A 187 -20.20 -4.68 34.88
C ARG A 187 -18.87 -4.74 34.11
N ILE A 188 -18.82 -4.01 32.99
CA ILE A 188 -17.58 -3.56 32.34
C ILE A 188 -16.94 -2.50 33.22
N VAL A 189 -15.67 -2.68 33.58
CA VAL A 189 -14.92 -1.75 34.45
C VAL A 189 -14.00 -0.87 33.62
N TRP A 190 -13.57 -1.34 32.45
CA TRP A 190 -12.65 -0.61 31.60
C TRP A 190 -12.80 -1.05 30.15
N ASP A 191 -12.79 -0.10 29.22
CA ASP A 191 -12.93 -0.31 27.78
C ASP A 191 -12.14 0.77 27.05
N SER A 192 -11.02 0.41 26.44
CA SER A 192 -10.16 1.35 25.72
C SER A 192 -9.27 0.64 24.69
N GLU A 193 -8.86 1.40 23.67
CA GLU A 193 -7.89 0.95 22.68
C GLU A 193 -6.49 0.85 23.28
N VAL A 194 -5.83 -0.29 23.09
CA VAL A 194 -4.46 -0.53 23.58
C VAL A 194 -3.56 -1.07 22.48
N LYS A 195 -2.31 -0.59 22.48
CA LYS A 195 -1.25 -1.04 21.56
C LYS A 195 -0.53 -2.31 22.04
N GLU A 196 -0.55 -2.57 23.35
CA GLU A 196 0.11 -3.71 23.98
C GLU A 196 -0.62 -4.07 25.28
N ILE A 197 -0.69 -5.37 25.58
CA ILE A 197 -1.22 -5.90 26.84
C ILE A 197 -0.11 -6.69 27.53
N ILE A 198 0.31 -6.23 28.72
CA ILE A 198 1.28 -6.93 29.57
C ILE A 198 0.56 -7.40 30.83
N LEU A 199 0.30 -8.70 30.92
CA LEU A 199 -0.27 -9.32 32.11
C LEU A 199 0.84 -9.96 32.95
N SER A 200 1.09 -9.38 34.12
CA SER A 200 1.97 -9.99 35.12
C SER A 200 1.22 -11.11 35.82
N THR A 201 1.68 -12.35 35.66
CA THR A 201 1.17 -13.51 36.40
C THR A 201 2.20 -13.97 37.42
N ASN A 202 1.78 -14.82 38.36
CA ASN A 202 2.67 -15.39 39.38
C ASN A 202 3.76 -16.31 38.81
N SER A 203 3.74 -16.60 37.50
CA SER A 203 4.64 -17.53 36.81
C SER A 203 5.32 -16.93 35.58
N GLY A 204 5.16 -15.62 35.30
CA GLY A 204 5.76 -14.95 34.15
C GLY A 204 4.92 -13.80 33.58
N GLN A 205 5.33 -13.26 32.43
CA GLN A 205 4.59 -12.23 31.70
C GLN A 205 3.94 -12.83 30.45
N ILE A 206 2.67 -12.51 30.21
CA ILE A 206 1.99 -12.79 28.93
C ILE A 206 1.91 -11.47 28.17
N GLY A 207 2.54 -11.43 27.00
CA GLY A 207 2.46 -10.32 26.05
C GLY A 207 1.65 -10.71 24.82
N VAL A 208 0.67 -9.88 24.46
CA VAL A 208 0.00 -9.96 23.16
C VAL A 208 0.38 -8.73 22.36
N LEU A 209 1.18 -8.94 21.32
CA LEU A 209 1.60 -7.90 20.39
C LEU A 209 0.71 -7.93 19.13
N PRO A 210 0.51 -6.78 18.46
CA PRO A 210 -0.13 -6.76 17.15
C PRO A 210 0.60 -7.69 16.16
N ASN A 211 -0.16 -8.46 15.39
CA ASN A 211 0.32 -9.34 14.32
C ASN A 211 1.24 -10.52 14.73
N HIS A 212 1.26 -10.91 16.01
CA HIS A 212 1.97 -12.10 16.49
C HIS A 212 0.99 -13.11 17.12
N ALA A 213 1.24 -14.41 16.94
CA ALA A 213 0.59 -15.43 17.76
C ALA A 213 1.00 -15.22 19.24
N PRO A 214 0.14 -15.47 20.23
CA PRO A 214 0.49 -15.27 21.64
C PRO A 214 1.76 -16.04 22.00
N VAL A 215 2.86 -15.34 22.31
CA VAL A 215 4.14 -15.97 22.65
C VAL A 215 4.31 -15.97 24.17
N ALA A 216 4.23 -17.15 24.78
CA ALA A 216 4.65 -17.35 26.17
C ALA A 216 6.17 -17.52 26.22
N THR A 217 6.90 -16.62 26.89
CA THR A 217 8.37 -16.72 27.00
C THR A 217 8.78 -17.17 28.41
N ALA A 218 9.34 -18.39 28.46
CA ALA A 218 10.15 -19.06 29.49
C ALA A 218 9.61 -19.25 30.93
N VAL A 219 9.67 -20.52 31.37
CA VAL A 219 9.36 -21.02 32.72
C VAL A 219 10.61 -20.97 33.59
N TYR A 220 10.55 -20.31 34.75
CA TYR A 220 11.50 -20.53 35.85
C TYR A 220 10.75 -20.93 37.11
N GLY A 221 10.97 -22.17 37.54
CA GLY A 221 10.50 -22.68 38.83
C GLY A 221 11.62 -22.65 39.86
N SER A 222 11.32 -22.12 41.04
CA SER A 222 11.58 -22.82 42.32
C SER A 222 10.99 -22.02 43.49
N SER A 223 10.01 -22.64 44.15
CA SER A 223 9.55 -22.36 45.52
C SER A 223 10.63 -22.88 46.50
N PRO A 224 10.90 -22.27 47.69
CA PRO A 224 10.01 -22.45 48.85
C PRO A 224 10.03 -21.33 49.95
N TYR A 225 8.97 -21.25 50.76
CA TYR A 225 8.82 -20.51 52.06
C TYR A 225 8.45 -19.00 52.09
N SER A 226 7.14 -18.76 52.27
CA SER A 226 6.47 -18.00 53.37
C SER A 226 6.65 -16.46 53.55
N PRO A 227 5.76 -15.76 54.31
CA PRO A 227 5.05 -14.57 53.83
C PRO A 227 5.44 -13.30 54.59
N ARG A 228 5.41 -12.12 53.94
CA ARG A 228 5.33 -10.85 54.67
C ARG A 228 4.47 -9.84 53.94
N ALA A 229 3.32 -9.55 54.57
CA ALA A 229 2.62 -8.30 54.45
C ALA A 229 3.58 -7.12 54.66
N LEU A 230 3.33 -6.01 53.96
CA LEU A 230 3.41 -4.67 54.53
C LEU A 230 2.65 -3.69 53.64
N LEU A 231 1.52 -3.23 54.19
CA LEU A 231 0.85 -1.98 53.85
C LEU A 231 1.85 -0.82 53.82
N LYS A 232 1.76 0.01 52.78
CA LYS A 232 1.40 1.43 52.87
C LYS A 232 1.02 1.95 51.49
#